data_AF-A0A2E9L081-F1
#
_entry.id   AF-A0A2E9L081-F1
#
_cell.length_a   1.000
_cell.length_b   1.000
_cell.length_c   1.000
_cell.angle_alpha   90.00
_cell.angle_beta   90.00
_cell.angle_gamma   90.00
#
_symmetry.space_group_name_H-M   'P 1'
#
loop_
_entity.id
_entity.type
_entity.pdbx_description
1 polymer ?
#
loop_
_entity_poly.entity_id
_entity_poly.type
_entity_poly.pdbx_seq_one_letter_code
_entity_poly.pdbx_strand_id
1 'polypeptide(L)'
;EERLLKHRGPALVFKDIRDLKARVDSDDLPVTEHSILVLQNAGPVGAPGMPEWGQLPVPKKLLKQGIRDILRISDARMSGTSYGACILHVAPEAALGGPLGLVRDGDIIELDVFERRLELLVDPNDLERRRQEWQAPAAKHRRGYAALYIEQVTQADEGCDFKFLQGAPGETAEPDIF
;
A
#
# COMPACT_ATOMS: atom_id res chain seq x y z
N GLU A 1 16.52 -5.62 9.34
CA GLU A 1 17.98 -5.38 9.44
C GLU A 1 18.25 -3.91 9.79
N GLU A 2 19.26 -3.58 10.61
CA GLU A 2 19.52 -2.19 11.06
C GLU A 2 19.77 -1.22 9.88
N ARG A 3 20.45 -1.69 8.83
CA ARG A 3 20.73 -0.87 7.63
C ARG A 3 19.48 -0.35 6.92
N LEU A 4 18.32 -0.98 7.13
CA LEU A 4 17.05 -0.60 6.49
C LEU A 4 16.20 0.33 7.36
N LEU A 5 16.61 0.61 8.60
CA LEU A 5 15.92 1.56 9.48
C LEU A 5 16.09 3.01 9.01
N LYS A 6 17.15 3.28 8.24
CA LYS A 6 17.37 4.52 7.52
C LYS A 6 17.84 4.20 6.12
N HIS A 7 16.94 4.33 5.15
CA HIS A 7 17.15 3.82 3.78
C HIS A 7 16.65 4.82 2.76
N ARG A 8 17.40 5.01 1.69
CA ARG A 8 17.05 5.89 0.58
C ARG A 8 17.31 5.15 -0.73
N GLY A 9 16.33 5.12 -1.62
CA GLY A 9 16.46 4.38 -2.86
C GLY A 9 15.39 4.66 -3.89
N PRO A 10 15.60 4.20 -5.13
CA PRO A 10 14.60 4.32 -6.18
C PRO A 10 13.44 3.35 -5.94
N ALA A 11 12.22 3.83 -6.15
CA ALA A 11 11.01 3.03 -6.13
C ALA A 11 10.97 2.07 -7.33
N LEU A 12 10.54 0.85 -7.08
CA LEU A 12 10.11 -0.11 -8.08
C LEU A 12 8.66 -0.47 -7.77
N VAL A 13 7.76 0.02 -8.62
CA VAL A 13 6.32 0.02 -8.41
C VAL A 13 5.70 -1.21 -9.05
N PHE A 14 4.82 -1.86 -8.30
CA PHE A 14 3.88 -2.85 -8.77
C PHE A 14 2.47 -2.28 -8.62
N LYS A 15 1.75 -2.17 -9.73
CA LYS A 15 0.43 -1.54 -9.77
C LYS A 15 -0.60 -2.30 -8.92
N ASP A 16 -0.52 -3.62 -8.91
CA ASP A 16 -1.37 -4.50 -8.14
C ASP A 16 -0.69 -5.87 -7.94
N ILE A 17 -1.37 -6.78 -7.25
CA ILE A 17 -0.85 -8.12 -6.96
C ILE A 17 -0.61 -8.97 -8.21
N ARG A 18 -1.33 -8.72 -9.31
CA ARG A 18 -1.15 -9.47 -10.57
C ARG A 18 0.12 -9.01 -11.26
N ASP A 19 0.33 -7.71 -11.30
CA ASP A 19 1.55 -7.09 -11.81
C ASP A 19 2.80 -7.55 -11.02
N LEU A 20 2.71 -7.58 -9.69
CA LEU A 20 3.76 -8.14 -8.84
C LEU A 20 4.08 -9.58 -9.19
N LYS A 21 3.06 -10.45 -9.25
CA LYS A 21 3.26 -11.88 -9.57
C LYS A 21 3.86 -12.09 -10.96
N ALA A 22 3.54 -11.22 -11.91
CA ALA A 22 4.05 -11.31 -13.27
C ALA A 22 5.52 -10.90 -13.39
N ARG A 23 5.98 -9.92 -12.60
CA ARG A 23 7.29 -9.27 -12.81
C ARG A 23 8.34 -9.52 -11.73
N VAL A 24 7.96 -9.85 -10.50
CA VAL A 24 8.89 -9.82 -9.34
C VAL A 24 10.11 -10.73 -9.49
N ASP A 25 9.96 -11.84 -10.22
CA ASP A 25 11.04 -12.81 -10.48
C ASP A 25 11.60 -12.74 -11.91
N SER A 26 11.22 -11.72 -12.69
CA SER A 26 11.79 -11.51 -14.02
C SER A 26 13.28 -11.17 -13.94
N ASP A 27 14.10 -11.77 -14.81
CA ASP A 27 15.52 -11.46 -14.91
C ASP A 27 15.76 -10.01 -15.36
N ASP A 28 14.83 -9.46 -16.16
CA ASP A 28 14.87 -8.08 -16.67
C ASP A 28 14.39 -7.03 -15.65
N LEU A 29 13.90 -7.45 -14.48
CA LEU A 29 13.44 -6.51 -13.46
C LEU A 29 14.62 -5.66 -12.97
N PRO A 30 14.60 -4.31 -13.06
CA PRO A 30 15.76 -3.46 -12.70
C PRO A 30 15.91 -3.26 -11.19
N VAL A 31 15.71 -4.30 -10.39
CA VAL A 31 15.83 -4.27 -8.93
C VAL A 31 17.27 -4.50 -8.47
N THR A 32 17.69 -3.73 -7.47
CA THR A 32 18.95 -3.85 -6.72
C THR A 32 18.67 -3.96 -5.21
N GLU A 33 19.69 -4.18 -4.38
CA GLU A 33 19.53 -4.17 -2.92
C GLU A 33 19.12 -2.81 -2.32
N HIS A 34 19.29 -1.73 -3.10
CA HIS A 34 18.91 -0.38 -2.71
C HIS A 34 17.51 0.01 -3.19
N SER A 35 16.92 -0.75 -4.12
CA SER A 35 15.57 -0.50 -4.60
C SER A 35 14.54 -0.65 -3.47
N ILE A 36 13.48 0.15 -3.54
CA ILE A 36 12.34 0.11 -2.63
C ILE A 36 11.15 -0.47 -3.40
N LEU A 37 10.67 -1.65 -3.01
CA LEU A 37 9.51 -2.23 -3.67
C LEU A 37 8.24 -1.54 -3.17
N VAL A 38 7.38 -1.12 -4.10
CA VAL A 38 6.12 -0.44 -3.79
C VAL A 38 4.98 -1.26 -4.38
N LEU A 39 4.03 -1.71 -3.56
CA LEU A 39 2.78 -2.32 -4.03
C LEU A 39 1.63 -1.34 -3.82
N GLN A 40 0.94 -1.02 -4.91
CA GLN A 40 -0.27 -0.20 -4.91
C GLN A 40 -1.53 -1.07 -4.95
N ASN A 41 -2.67 -0.46 -4.62
CA ASN A 41 -4.01 -1.03 -4.79
C ASN A 41 -4.20 -2.35 -4.02
N ALA A 42 -3.57 -2.46 -2.85
CA ALA A 42 -3.68 -3.59 -1.94
C ALA A 42 -4.39 -3.22 -0.61
N GLY A 43 -4.93 -1.99 -0.54
CA GLY A 43 -5.69 -1.47 0.59
C GLY A 43 -7.13 -1.97 0.72
N PRO A 44 -7.89 -1.41 1.68
CA PRO A 44 -9.29 -1.76 1.93
C PRO A 44 -10.15 -1.66 0.67
N VAL A 45 -10.07 -0.58 -0.10
CA VAL A 45 -10.85 -0.38 -1.32
C VAL A 45 -10.20 -1.06 -2.53
N GLY A 46 -8.88 -0.93 -2.68
CA GLY A 46 -8.16 -1.34 -3.89
C GLY A 46 -8.18 -2.85 -4.14
N ALA A 47 -7.93 -3.64 -3.09
CA ALA A 47 -7.78 -5.09 -3.21
C ALA A 47 -9.08 -5.82 -3.57
N PRO A 48 -10.24 -5.61 -2.92
CA PRO A 48 -10.59 -4.98 -1.62
C PRO A 48 -10.30 -5.86 -0.38
N GLY A 49 -10.58 -5.34 0.83
CA GLY A 49 -10.50 -6.06 2.10
C GLY A 49 -9.11 -6.04 2.78
N MET A 50 -8.17 -5.29 2.20
CA MET A 50 -6.81 -5.12 2.73
C MET A 50 -6.11 -6.46 3.08
N PRO A 51 -5.87 -7.35 2.10
CA PRO A 51 -5.25 -8.65 2.31
C PRO A 51 -3.80 -8.53 2.81
N GLU A 52 -3.27 -9.63 3.33
CA GLU A 52 -1.89 -9.72 3.86
C GLU A 52 -0.84 -9.85 2.75
N TRP A 53 -0.80 -8.88 1.84
CA TRP A 53 0.13 -8.84 0.70
C TRP A 53 1.33 -7.93 0.91
N GLY A 54 1.46 -7.31 2.08
CA GLY A 54 2.50 -6.32 2.38
C GLY A 54 3.89 -6.93 2.63
N GLN A 55 3.99 -8.23 2.89
CA GLN A 55 5.26 -8.95 2.86
C GLN A 55 5.59 -9.35 1.41
N LEU A 56 5.92 -8.36 0.58
CA LEU A 56 6.33 -8.62 -0.80
C LEU A 56 7.54 -9.58 -0.82
N PRO A 57 7.57 -10.56 -1.74
CA PRO A 57 8.68 -11.48 -1.84
C PRO A 57 9.94 -10.73 -2.28
N VAL A 58 11.09 -11.09 -1.70
CA VAL A 58 12.39 -10.62 -2.19
C VAL A 58 12.66 -11.31 -3.53
N PRO A 59 12.91 -10.55 -4.63
CA PRO A 59 13.18 -11.11 -5.95
C PRO A 59 14.24 -12.21 -5.92
N LYS A 60 13.99 -13.33 -6.62
CA LYS A 60 14.92 -14.48 -6.65
C LYS A 60 16.36 -14.11 -6.98
N LYS A 61 16.58 -13.13 -7.87
CA LYS A 61 17.93 -12.71 -8.23
C LYS A 61 18.68 -12.02 -7.08
N LEU A 62 17.99 -11.29 -6.21
CA LEU A 62 18.60 -10.72 -5.00
C LEU A 62 18.87 -11.83 -3.98
N LEU A 63 17.96 -12.80 -3.85
CA LEU A 63 18.19 -13.98 -3.01
C LEU A 63 19.42 -14.77 -3.46
N LYS A 64 19.66 -14.92 -4.78
CA LYS A 64 20.88 -15.56 -5.33
C LYS A 64 22.16 -14.79 -4.97
N GLN A 65 22.06 -13.47 -4.78
CA GLN A 65 23.17 -12.61 -4.34
C GLN A 65 23.37 -12.61 -2.82
N GLY A 66 22.57 -13.37 -2.07
CA GLY A 66 22.64 -13.44 -0.61
C GLY A 66 21.86 -12.35 0.13
N ILE A 67 21.20 -11.44 -0.58
CA ILE A 67 20.34 -10.42 0.00
C ILE A 67 19.06 -11.10 0.49
N ARG A 68 18.71 -10.89 1.76
CA ARG A 68 17.54 -11.53 2.41
C ARG A 68 16.43 -10.54 2.77
N ASP A 69 16.73 -9.25 2.80
CA ASP A 69 15.79 -8.20 3.16
C ASP A 69 16.00 -6.96 2.29
N ILE A 70 14.91 -6.29 1.92
CA ILE A 70 14.88 -5.00 1.24
C ILE A 70 13.65 -4.22 1.71
N LEU A 71 13.68 -2.90 1.60
CA LEU A 71 12.55 -2.08 2.00
C LEU A 71 11.36 -2.30 1.04
N ARG A 72 10.19 -2.60 1.62
CA ARG A 72 8.92 -2.79 0.90
C ARG A 72 7.85 -1.90 1.50
N ILE A 73 7.02 -1.29 0.66
CA ILE A 73 5.98 -0.35 1.05
C ILE A 73 4.67 -0.75 0.38
N SER A 74 3.58 -0.76 1.14
CA SER A 74 2.24 -1.01 0.59
C SER A 74 1.13 -0.40 1.42
N ASP A 75 -0.02 -0.22 0.81
CA ASP A 75 -1.31 0.03 1.47
C ASP A 75 -1.95 -1.28 2.02
N ALA A 76 -1.22 -2.40 2.02
CA ALA A 76 -1.67 -3.71 2.48
C ALA A 76 -1.36 -3.97 3.96
N ARG A 77 -1.84 -5.12 4.47
CA ARG A 77 -1.42 -5.70 5.77
C ARG A 77 -0.31 -6.73 5.57
N MET A 78 0.21 -7.28 6.67
CA MET A 78 1.01 -8.51 6.66
C MET A 78 0.58 -9.43 7.80
N SER A 79 0.97 -10.71 7.71
CA SER A 79 0.75 -11.67 8.80
C SER A 79 1.56 -11.29 10.04
N GLY A 80 1.00 -11.49 11.23
CA GLY A 80 1.72 -11.26 12.49
C GLY A 80 2.97 -12.12 12.68
N THR A 81 3.12 -13.21 11.91
CA THR A 81 4.31 -14.07 11.91
C THR A 81 5.36 -13.69 10.85
N SER A 82 5.07 -12.68 10.02
CA SER A 82 5.97 -12.21 8.98
C SER A 82 7.10 -11.33 9.55
N TYR A 83 8.21 -11.24 8.80
CA TYR A 83 9.38 -10.44 9.18
C TYR A 83 9.97 -9.73 7.96
N GLY A 84 10.88 -8.79 8.25
CA GLY A 84 11.61 -7.97 7.28
C GLY A 84 11.20 -6.49 7.35
N ALA A 85 11.94 -5.64 6.62
CA ALA A 85 11.61 -4.21 6.51
C ALA A 85 10.38 -4.01 5.61
N CYS A 86 9.20 -3.87 6.22
CA CYS A 86 7.93 -3.63 5.55
C CYS A 86 7.23 -2.42 6.17
N ILE A 87 6.90 -1.42 5.35
CA ILE A 87 5.94 -0.37 5.69
C ILE A 87 4.57 -0.80 5.18
N LEU A 88 3.60 -0.76 6.08
CA LEU A 88 2.25 -1.27 5.89
C LEU A 88 1.24 -0.16 6.15
N HIS A 89 -0.02 -0.42 5.81
CA HIS A 89 -1.14 0.45 6.17
C HIS A 89 -0.96 1.90 5.71
N VAL A 90 -0.26 2.11 4.58
CA VAL A 90 -0.09 3.44 4.00
C VAL A 90 -1.48 3.99 3.65
N ALA A 91 -1.81 5.13 4.25
CA ALA A 91 -3.08 5.81 4.10
C ALA A 91 -2.87 7.30 3.72
N PRO A 92 -3.75 7.90 2.91
CA PRO A 92 -4.82 7.24 2.16
C PRO A 92 -4.27 6.23 1.15
N GLU A 93 -5.01 5.15 0.90
CA GLU A 93 -4.57 4.07 0.01
C GLU A 93 -4.46 4.54 -1.46
N ALA A 94 -3.75 3.78 -2.29
CA ALA A 94 -3.53 4.14 -3.70
C ALA A 94 -4.83 4.21 -4.51
N ALA A 95 -5.81 3.35 -4.19
CA ALA A 95 -7.09 3.28 -4.89
C ALA A 95 -7.98 4.53 -4.67
N LEU A 96 -7.68 5.34 -3.66
CA LEU A 96 -8.37 6.60 -3.34
C LEU A 96 -7.55 7.85 -3.71
N GLY A 97 -6.46 7.69 -4.46
CA GLY A 97 -5.63 8.81 -4.91
C GLY A 97 -4.67 9.34 -3.83
N GLY A 98 -4.40 8.50 -2.81
CA GLY A 98 -3.35 8.78 -1.84
C GLY A 98 -1.96 8.85 -2.48
N PRO A 99 -0.97 9.46 -1.82
CA PRO A 99 0.37 9.66 -2.38
C PRO A 99 1.04 8.38 -2.89
N LEU A 100 0.77 7.23 -2.25
CA LEU A 100 1.29 5.93 -2.69
C LEU A 100 0.88 5.60 -4.14
N GLY A 101 -0.34 5.96 -4.55
CA GLY A 101 -0.85 5.76 -5.91
C GLY A 101 -0.24 6.67 -6.97
N LEU A 102 0.55 7.68 -6.55
CA LEU A 102 1.22 8.63 -7.43
C LEU A 102 2.71 8.30 -7.64
N VAL A 103 3.24 7.34 -6.90
CA VAL A 103 4.62 6.86 -7.02
C VAL A 103 4.81 6.20 -8.39
N ARG A 104 5.93 6.51 -9.04
CA ARG A 104 6.37 5.96 -10.33
C ARG A 104 7.73 5.30 -10.17
N ASP A 105 8.06 4.38 -11.08
CA ASP A 105 9.38 3.74 -11.10
C ASP A 105 10.50 4.81 -11.16
N GLY A 106 11.53 4.62 -10.33
CA GLY A 106 12.68 5.51 -10.25
C GLY A 106 12.53 6.71 -9.32
N ASP A 107 11.32 7.04 -8.85
CA ASP A 107 11.14 8.08 -7.81
C ASP A 107 11.97 7.73 -6.57
N ILE A 108 12.58 8.73 -5.96
CA ILE A 108 13.34 8.48 -4.74
C ILE A 108 12.42 8.52 -3.53
N ILE A 109 12.48 7.47 -2.71
CA ILE A 109 11.84 7.42 -1.39
C ILE A 109 12.92 7.37 -0.32
N GLU A 110 12.70 8.13 0.76
CA GLU A 110 13.54 8.13 1.96
C GLU A 110 12.72 7.67 3.16
N LEU A 111 13.24 6.68 3.88
CA LEU A 111 12.75 6.22 5.18
C LEU A 111 13.77 6.60 6.26
N ASP A 112 13.29 7.20 7.33
CA ASP A 112 14.01 7.37 8.58
C ASP A 112 13.09 6.98 9.76
N VAL A 113 13.27 5.76 10.27
CA VAL A 113 12.47 5.21 11.36
C VAL A 113 12.69 5.98 12.67
N PHE A 114 13.90 6.50 12.89
CA PHE A 114 14.25 7.23 14.12
C PHE A 114 13.50 8.56 14.20
N GLU A 115 13.37 9.25 13.05
CA GLU A 115 12.60 10.48 12.91
C GLU A 115 11.12 10.23 12.57
N ARG A 116 10.69 8.96 12.49
CA ARG A 116 9.33 8.55 12.07
C ARG A 116 8.91 9.19 10.73
N ARG A 117 9.86 9.34 9.80
CA ARG A 117 9.66 9.99 8.50
C ARG A 117 9.70 8.97 7.37
N LEU A 118 8.71 9.07 6.49
CA LEU A 118 8.71 8.41 5.19
C LEU A 118 8.35 9.47 4.14
N GLU A 119 9.26 9.73 3.20
CA GLU A 119 9.16 10.85 2.28
C GLU A 119 9.36 10.42 0.84
N LEU A 120 8.46 10.87 -0.03
CA LEU A 120 8.60 10.76 -1.48
C LEU A 120 9.28 12.03 -1.99
N LEU A 121 10.52 11.91 -2.44
CA LEU A 121 11.36 13.04 -2.90
C LEU A 121 11.07 13.34 -4.37
N VAL A 122 9.87 13.88 -4.63
CA VAL A 122 9.40 14.33 -5.95
C VAL A 122 9.09 15.82 -5.85
N ASP A 123 9.35 16.55 -6.95
CA ASP A 123 9.00 17.97 -7.03
C ASP A 123 7.49 18.16 -6.74
N PRO A 124 7.10 19.10 -5.85
CA PRO A 124 5.69 19.29 -5.50
C PRO A 124 4.78 19.58 -6.71
N ASN A 125 5.28 20.30 -7.73
CA ASN A 125 4.50 20.59 -8.92
C ASN A 125 4.30 19.33 -9.78
N ASP A 126 5.31 18.47 -9.85
CA ASP A 126 5.17 17.18 -10.53
C ASP A 126 4.18 16.28 -9.80
N LEU A 127 4.25 16.23 -8.45
CA LEU A 127 3.31 15.44 -7.65
C LEU A 127 1.86 15.94 -7.80
N GLU A 128 1.66 17.25 -7.85
CA GLU A 128 0.34 17.84 -8.09
C GLU A 128 -0.17 17.54 -9.51
N ARG A 129 0.69 17.63 -10.53
CA ARG A 129 0.35 17.22 -11.89
C ARG A 129 -0.08 15.74 -11.93
N ARG A 130 0.66 14.85 -11.25
CA ARG A 130 0.30 13.42 -11.14
C ARG A 130 -1.05 13.23 -10.47
N ARG A 131 -1.37 14.02 -9.44
CA ARG A 131 -2.67 14.00 -8.75
C ARG A 131 -3.80 14.39 -9.69
N GLN A 132 -3.61 15.40 -10.54
CA GLN A 132 -4.60 15.83 -11.53
C GLN A 132 -4.79 14.82 -12.66
N GLU A 133 -3.73 14.10 -13.03
CA GLU A 133 -3.77 13.01 -14.02
C GLU A 133 -4.33 11.70 -13.45
N TRP A 134 -4.43 11.58 -12.12
CA TRP A 134 -4.84 10.35 -11.48
C TRP A 134 -6.30 10.04 -11.75
N GLN A 135 -6.57 8.78 -12.07
CA GLN A 135 -7.92 8.28 -12.30
C GLN A 135 -8.20 7.13 -11.35
N ALA A 136 -9.35 7.21 -10.67
CA ALA A 136 -9.82 6.16 -9.81
C ALA A 136 -9.97 4.83 -10.59
N PRO A 137 -9.52 3.70 -10.02
CA PRO A 137 -9.77 2.39 -10.61
C PRO A 137 -11.27 2.14 -10.80
N ALA A 138 -11.64 1.48 -11.90
CA ALA A 138 -13.04 1.13 -12.14
C ALA A 138 -13.59 0.22 -11.03
N ALA A 139 -14.80 0.55 -10.53
CA ALA A 139 -15.48 -0.25 -9.54
C ALA A 139 -15.75 -1.68 -10.06
N LYS A 140 -15.09 -2.67 -9.45
CA LYS A 140 -15.25 -4.09 -9.80
C LYS A 140 -16.59 -4.66 -9.32
N HIS A 141 -17.14 -4.11 -8.25
CA HIS A 141 -18.37 -4.59 -7.60
C HIS A 141 -19.42 -3.48 -7.60
N ARG A 142 -20.57 -3.73 -8.24
CA ARG A 142 -21.68 -2.77 -8.34
C ARG A 142 -22.86 -3.07 -7.40
N ARG A 143 -22.87 -4.24 -6.74
CA ARG A 143 -23.92 -4.67 -5.82
C ARG A 143 -23.39 -5.69 -4.81
N GLY A 144 -24.17 -5.95 -3.76
CA GLY A 144 -23.89 -6.94 -2.72
C GLY A 144 -22.86 -6.44 -1.69
N TYR A 145 -22.46 -7.33 -0.77
CA TYR A 145 -21.58 -6.96 0.35
C TYR A 145 -20.27 -6.30 -0.07
N ALA A 146 -19.64 -6.76 -1.16
CA ALA A 146 -18.41 -6.13 -1.65
C ALA A 146 -18.60 -4.65 -2.06
N ALA A 147 -19.76 -4.31 -2.65
CA ALA A 147 -20.08 -2.91 -2.96
C ALA A 147 -20.32 -2.09 -1.69
N LEU A 148 -21.10 -2.64 -0.74
CA LEU A 148 -21.32 -2.02 0.58
C LEU A 148 -19.99 -1.76 1.31
N TYR A 149 -19.11 -2.77 1.36
CA TYR A 149 -17.81 -2.68 2.00
C TYR A 149 -16.97 -1.56 1.39
N ILE A 150 -16.82 -1.55 0.05
CA ILE A 150 -16.03 -0.53 -0.66
C ILE A 150 -16.56 0.88 -0.40
N GLU A 151 -17.87 1.06 -0.35
CA GLU A 151 -18.50 2.36 -0.15
C GLU A 151 -18.36 2.86 1.30
N GLN A 152 -18.50 1.95 2.26
CA GLN A 152 -18.65 2.28 3.68
C GLN A 152 -17.37 2.12 4.49
N VAL A 153 -16.35 1.40 4.01
CA VAL A 153 -15.12 1.18 4.79
C VAL A 153 -14.32 2.47 4.99
N THR A 154 -13.80 2.66 6.20
CA THR A 154 -12.84 3.72 6.55
C THR A 154 -11.41 3.30 6.17
N GLN A 155 -10.45 4.21 6.27
CA GLN A 155 -9.06 3.89 5.93
C GLN A 155 -8.34 3.18 7.09
N ALA A 156 -7.13 2.67 6.83
CA ALA A 156 -6.40 1.86 7.80
C ALA A 156 -5.96 2.66 9.04
N ASP A 157 -5.74 3.96 8.90
CA ASP A 157 -5.49 4.90 10.00
C ASP A 157 -6.73 5.11 10.90
N GLU A 158 -7.92 4.78 10.39
CA GLU A 158 -9.20 4.82 11.12
C GLU A 158 -9.71 3.42 11.50
N GLY A 159 -8.89 2.37 11.32
CA GLY A 159 -9.20 1.00 11.76
C GLY A 159 -10.00 0.14 10.78
N CYS A 160 -10.26 0.60 9.54
CA CYS A 160 -11.02 -0.14 8.52
C CYS A 160 -12.43 -0.58 8.98
N ASP A 161 -13.10 0.24 9.79
CA ASP A 161 -14.49 0.03 10.21
C ASP A 161 -15.46 0.49 9.11
N PHE A 162 -16.75 0.28 9.28
CA PHE A 162 -17.75 0.95 8.47
C PHE A 162 -18.11 2.32 9.06
N LYS A 163 -18.15 3.35 8.19
CA LYS A 163 -18.54 4.73 8.55
C LYS A 163 -19.84 4.79 9.36
N PHE A 164 -20.83 3.96 8.99
CA PHE A 164 -22.13 3.93 9.66
C PHE A 164 -22.16 3.14 10.98
N LEU A 165 -21.08 2.44 11.32
CA LEU A 165 -20.91 1.73 12.60
C LEU A 165 -20.12 2.55 13.63
N GLN A 166 -19.51 3.67 13.22
CA GLN A 166 -18.83 4.57 14.14
C GLN A 166 -19.85 5.26 15.07
N GLY A 167 -19.60 5.22 16.37
CA GLY A 167 -20.48 5.80 17.40
C GLY A 167 -20.28 5.15 18.77
N ALA A 168 -20.98 5.67 19.78
CA ALA A 168 -20.96 5.10 21.12
C ALA A 168 -22.11 4.08 21.31
N PRO A 169 -21.92 3.06 22.19
CA PRO A 169 -23.02 2.16 22.55
C PRO A 169 -24.25 2.92 23.06
N GLY A 170 -25.43 2.63 22.50
CA GLY A 170 -26.70 3.22 22.91
C GLY A 170 -27.15 4.47 22.13
N GLU A 171 -26.37 4.95 21.15
CA GLU A 171 -26.78 6.08 20.31
C GLU A 171 -27.80 5.70 19.23
N THR A 172 -27.83 4.43 18.82
CA THR A 172 -28.80 3.93 17.83
C THR A 172 -30.01 3.35 18.56
N ALA A 173 -31.17 3.96 18.34
CA ALA A 173 -32.44 3.39 18.80
C ALA A 173 -32.71 2.07 18.07
N GLU A 174 -33.27 1.09 18.79
CA GLU A 174 -33.76 -0.14 18.17
C GLU A 174 -34.81 0.19 17.09
N PRO A 175 -34.85 -0.55 15.97
CA PRO A 175 -35.84 -0.32 14.93
C PRO A 175 -37.27 -0.42 15.47
N ASP A 176 -38.12 0.55 15.13
CA ASP A 176 -39.55 0.46 15.45
C ASP A 176 -40.19 -0.65 14.61
N ILE A 177 -40.98 -1.51 15.26
CA ILE A 177 -41.69 -2.62 14.65
C ILE A 177 -43.21 -2.44 14.67
N PHE A 178 -43.68 -1.25 15.09
CA PHE A 178 -45.10 -0.92 15.23
C PHE A 178 -45.59 0.08 14.17
#